data_AF-A0A2N5KAX2-F1
#
_entry.id   AF-A0A2N5KAX2-F1
#
_cell.length_a   1.000
_cell.length_b   1.000
_cell.length_c   1.000
_cell.angle_alpha   90.00
_cell.angle_beta   90.00
_cell.angle_gamma   90.00
#
_symmetry.space_group_name_H-M   'P 1'
#
loop_
_entity.id
_entity.type
_entity.pdbx_description
1 polymer ?
#
loop_
_entity_poly.entity_id
_entity_poly.type
_entity_poly.pdbx_seq_one_letter_code
_entity_poly.pdbx_strand_id
1 'polypeptide(L)'
;MTQLVEALHALGLEGELSLADRWAKLQGQQCWVYVAEAPWGSGYYTWCDDPQVRAVEFYRDATEAIQAGLRRAAKPDSDRTYAVG
;
A
#
# COMPACT_ATOMS: atom_id res chain seq x y z
N MET A 1 -3.38 -3.91 19.61
CA MET A 1 -2.74 -3.19 18.50
C MET A 1 -2.53 -4.20 17.39
N THR A 2 -2.95 -3.91 16.16
CA THR A 2 -2.73 -4.85 15.04
C THR A 2 -1.28 -4.74 14.57
N GLN A 3 -0.78 -5.79 13.93
CA GLN A 3 0.54 -5.76 13.30
C GLN A 3 0.66 -4.64 12.25
N LEU A 4 -0.44 -4.22 11.63
CA LEU A 4 -0.46 -3.09 10.71
C LEU A 4 -0.13 -1.77 11.42
N VAL A 5 -0.69 -1.53 12.60
CA VAL A 5 -0.41 -0.34 13.42
C VAL A 5 1.04 -0.36 13.91
N GLU A 6 1.51 -1.52 14.36
CA GLU A 6 2.91 -1.70 14.79
C GLU A 6 3.89 -1.40 13.65
N ALA A 7 3.59 -1.86 12.43
CA ALA A 7 4.41 -1.61 11.26
C ALA A 7 4.45 -0.11 10.89
N LEU A 8 3.33 0.61 10.96
CA LEU A 8 3.30 2.05 10.71
C LEU A 8 4.16 2.82 11.72
N HIS A 9 4.02 2.50 13.01
CA HIS A 9 4.83 3.11 14.06
C HIS A 9 6.32 2.80 13.90
N ALA A 10 6.67 1.55 13.59
CA ALA A 10 8.06 1.14 13.37
C ALA A 10 8.69 1.85 12.15
N LEU A 11 7.89 2.15 11.13
CA LEU A 11 8.32 2.90 9.95
C LEU A 11 8.26 4.43 10.14
N GLY A 12 7.74 4.92 11.27
CA GLY A 12 7.55 6.35 11.53
C GLY A 12 6.59 7.01 10.54
N LEU A 13 5.60 6.26 10.04
CA LEU A 13 4.64 6.74 9.05
C LEU A 13 3.35 7.21 9.71
N GLU A 14 2.85 8.34 9.24
CA GLU A 14 1.50 8.82 9.55
C GLU A 14 0.51 8.33 8.49
N GLY A 15 -0.67 7.89 8.94
CA GLY A 15 -1.69 7.32 8.08
C GLY A 15 -3.07 7.38 8.71
N GLU A 16 -4.09 7.39 7.86
CA GLU A 16 -5.47 7.20 8.31
C GLU A 16 -5.69 5.71 8.56
N LEU A 17 -6.11 5.36 9.78
CA LEU A 17 -6.43 3.99 10.18
C LEU A 17 -7.95 3.80 10.25
N SER A 18 -8.39 2.59 9.93
CA SER A 18 -9.78 2.21 10.13
C SER A 18 -10.12 2.07 11.62
N LEU A 19 -11.40 2.18 11.98
CA LEU A 19 -11.88 2.03 13.37
C LEU A 19 -11.49 0.69 14.03
N ALA A 20 -11.20 -0.33 13.23
CA ALA A 20 -10.78 -1.65 13.69
C ALA A 20 -9.28 -1.93 13.45
N ASP A 21 -8.51 -0.93 13.04
CA ASP A 21 -7.08 -1.02 12.74
C ASP A 21 -6.72 -2.09 11.68
N ARG A 22 -7.68 -2.46 10.83
CA ARG A 22 -7.52 -3.52 9.81
C ARG A 22 -7.13 -3.01 8.43
N TRP A 23 -7.20 -1.70 8.23
CA TRP A 23 -6.67 -1.10 7.02
C TRP A 23 -6.10 0.28 7.34
N ALA A 24 -5.13 0.68 6.53
CA ALA A 24 -4.45 1.95 6.59
C ALA A 24 -4.47 2.60 5.22
N LYS A 25 -4.64 3.92 5.18
CA LYS A 25 -4.47 4.77 4.02
C LYS A 25 -3.30 5.72 4.27
N LEU A 26 -2.35 5.71 3.34
CA LEU A 26 -1.07 6.41 3.44
C LEU A 26 -0.91 7.34 2.25
N GLN A 27 -0.32 8.51 2.48
CA GLN A 27 0.02 9.43 1.40
C GLN A 27 1.27 8.93 0.67
N GLY A 28 1.10 8.43 -0.55
CA GLY A 28 2.20 8.22 -1.49
C GLY A 28 2.52 9.50 -2.26
N GLN A 29 3.61 9.49 -3.03
CA GLN A 29 4.03 10.68 -3.80
C GLN A 29 3.06 11.00 -4.95
N GLN A 30 2.51 9.98 -5.61
CA GLN A 30 1.65 10.15 -6.79
C GLN A 30 0.20 9.71 -6.57
N CYS A 31 -0.06 8.90 -5.54
CA CYS A 31 -1.37 8.35 -5.24
C CYS A 31 -1.51 8.02 -3.76
N TRP A 32 -2.74 7.80 -3.30
CA TRP A 32 -2.99 7.22 -2.00
C TRP A 32 -2.70 5.72 -2.03
N VAL A 33 -1.94 5.26 -1.04
CA VAL A 33 -1.63 3.84 -0.83
C VAL A 33 -2.58 3.30 0.22
N TYR A 34 -3.19 2.16 -0.07
CA TYR A 34 -4.08 1.46 0.83
C TYR A 34 -3.47 0.11 1.17
N VAL A 35 -3.46 -0.21 2.46
CA VAL A 35 -3.02 -1.51 2.97
C VAL A 35 -4.14 -2.08 3.81
N ALA A 36 -4.61 -3.28 3.51
CA ALA A 36 -5.68 -3.95 4.24
C ALA A 36 -5.25 -5.34 4.69
N GLU A 37 -5.50 -5.66 5.95
CA GLU A 37 -5.32 -7.00 6.49
C GLU A 37 -6.31 -7.96 5.81
N ALA A 38 -5.79 -9.09 5.34
CA ALA A 38 -6.58 -10.16 4.77
C ALA A 38 -7.46 -10.81 5.86
N PRO A 39 -8.62 -11.40 5.49
CA PRO A 39 -9.42 -12.16 6.42
C PRO A 39 -8.59 -13.21 7.18
N TRP A 40 -8.90 -13.36 8.47
CA TRP A 40 -8.28 -14.32 9.39
C TRP A 40 -6.78 -14.10 9.63
N GLY A 41 -6.25 -12.89 9.43
CA GLY A 41 -4.87 -12.55 9.77
C GLY A 41 -3.83 -13.26 8.88
N SER A 42 -4.21 -13.62 7.66
CA SER A 42 -3.39 -14.42 6.76
C SER A 42 -2.32 -13.61 6.01
N GLY A 43 -2.38 -12.28 6.08
CA GLY A 43 -1.45 -11.37 5.40
C GLY A 43 -2.12 -10.03 5.11
N TYR A 44 -1.61 -9.33 4.10
CA TYR A 44 -1.96 -7.95 3.77
C TYR A 44 -2.05 -7.76 2.27
N TYR A 45 -3.11 -7.08 1.85
CA TYR A 45 -3.26 -6.56 0.50
C TYR A 45 -2.78 -5.12 0.45
N THR A 46 -2.10 -4.74 -0.62
CA THR A 46 -1.65 -3.37 -0.86
C THR A 46 -2.00 -2.94 -2.29
N TRP A 47 -2.47 -1.69 -2.43
CA TRP A 47 -2.78 -1.09 -3.72
C TRP A 47 -2.70 0.44 -3.66
N CYS A 48 -2.79 1.08 -4.82
CA CYS A 48 -2.74 2.52 -5.02
C CYS A 48 -4.02 2.94 -5.77
N ASP A 49 -4.55 4.15 -5.52
CA ASP A 49 -5.75 4.65 -6.22
C ASP A 49 -5.50 5.22 -7.62
N ASP A 50 -4.28 5.09 -8.14
CA ASP A 50 -3.99 5.36 -9.55
C ASP A 50 -4.66 4.30 -10.45
N PRO A 51 -5.56 4.69 -11.37
CA PRO A 51 -6.23 3.78 -12.28
C PRO A 51 -5.31 3.00 -13.22
N GLN A 52 -4.10 3.50 -13.49
CA GLN A 52 -3.09 2.81 -14.31
C GLN A 52 -2.33 1.73 -13.51
N VAL A 53 -2.24 1.89 -12.19
CA VAL A 53 -1.41 1.05 -11.30
C VAL A 53 -2.29 0.07 -10.50
N ARG A 54 -3.53 -0.24 -10.94
CA ARG A 54 -4.57 -0.99 -10.22
C ARG A 54 -4.27 -2.41 -9.74
N ALA A 55 -3.04 -2.92 -9.88
CA ALA A 55 -2.70 -4.25 -9.41
C ALA A 55 -2.72 -4.30 -7.87
N VAL A 56 -3.66 -5.04 -7.29
CA VAL A 56 -3.62 -5.43 -5.87
C VAL A 56 -2.57 -6.51 -5.70
N GLU A 57 -1.68 -6.35 -4.73
CA GLU A 57 -0.67 -7.35 -4.39
C GLU A 57 -0.87 -7.85 -2.96
N PHE A 58 -0.44 -9.09 -2.71
CA PHE A 58 -0.56 -9.75 -1.41
C PHE A 58 0.82 -10.02 -0.81
N TYR A 59 0.96 -9.74 0.48
CA TYR A 59 2.17 -9.91 1.26
C TYR A 59 1.83 -10.60 2.58
N ARG A 60 2.75 -11.40 3.13
CA ARG A 60 2.56 -12.03 4.45
C ARG A 60 2.85 -11.07 5.59
N ASP A 61 3.68 -10.07 5.36
CA ASP A 61 4.13 -9.10 6.35
C ASP A 61 3.56 -7.70 6.06
N ALA A 62 3.17 -7.00 7.13
CA ALA A 62 2.57 -5.67 7.03
C ALA A 62 3.58 -4.62 6.54
N THR A 63 4.83 -4.71 7.00
CA THR A 63 5.91 -3.80 6.62
C THR A 63 6.20 -3.93 5.14
N GLU A 64 6.28 -5.18 4.63
CA GLU A 64 6.47 -5.44 3.21
C GLU A 64 5.33 -4.86 2.36
N ALA A 65 4.08 -5.04 2.78
CA ALA A 65 2.90 -4.51 2.08
C ALA A 65 2.91 -2.98 2.01
N ILE A 66 3.23 -2.31 3.13
CA ILE A 66 3.35 -0.85 3.20
C ILE A 66 4.46 -0.35 2.28
N GLN A 67 5.65 -0.93 2.39
CA GLN A 67 6.80 -0.51 1.58
C GLN A 67 6.57 -0.75 0.09
N ALA A 68 5.95 -1.87 -0.29
CA ALA A 68 5.61 -2.16 -1.67
C ALA A 68 4.64 -1.12 -2.25
N GLY A 69 3.59 -0.77 -1.50
CA GLY A 69 2.65 0.27 -1.89
C GLY A 69 3.32 1.63 -2.08
N LEU A 70 4.14 2.07 -1.10
CA LEU A 70 4.86 3.35 -1.19
C LEU A 70 5.87 3.39 -2.33
N ARG A 71 6.62 2.30 -2.57
CA ARG A 71 7.55 2.21 -3.71
C ARG A 71 6.82 2.37 -5.04
N ARG A 72 5.62 1.80 -5.16
CA ARG A 72 4.80 1.92 -6.38
C ARG A 72 4.25 3.33 -6.53
N ALA A 73 3.80 3.95 -5.45
CA ALA A 73 3.35 5.34 -5.44
C ALA A 73 4.46 6.37 -5.69
N ALA A 74 5.74 5.96 -5.62
CA ALA A 74 6.90 6.80 -5.91
C ALA A 74 7.42 6.65 -7.35
N LYS A 75 7.07 5.58 -8.07
CA LYS A 75 7.55 5.36 -9.44
C LYS A 75 6.79 6.27 -10.40
N PRO A 76 7.46 7.18 -11.15
CA PRO A 76 6.82 7.82 -12.29
C PRO A 76 6.42 6.75 -13.30
N ASP A 77 5.20 6.85 -13.81
CA ASP A 77 4.64 6.05 -14.91
C ASP A 77 5.57 6.14 -16.14
N SER A 78 6.63 5.34 -16.14
CA SER A 78 7.69 5.35 -17.15
C SER A 78 7.47 4.27 -18.20
N ASP A 79 6.41 3.48 -18.07
CA ASP A 79 6.07 2.39 -19.00
C ASP A 79 5.05 2.86 -20.08
N ARG A 80 5.04 4.18 -20.37
CA ARG A 80 4.34 4.78 -21.53
C ARG A 80 5.29 5.38 -22.56
N THR A 81 6.49 4.83 -22.70
CA THR A 81 7.27 5.02 -23.93
C THR A 81 7.11 3.75 -24.77
N TYR A 82 6.67 3.91 -26.03
CA TYR A 82 6.51 2.90 -27.09
C TYR A 82 5.19 2.12 -27.16
N ALA A 83 4.14 2.75 -27.72
CA ALA A 83 3.32 2.14 -28.76
C ALA A 83 2.44 3.19 -29.45
N VAL A 84 3.05 4.04 -30.26
CA VAL A 84 2.36 4.62 -31.42
C VAL A 84 3.30 4.43 -32.60
N GLY A 85 3.07 3.35 -33.34
CA GLY A 85 3.60 3.13 -34.68
C GLY A 85 2.52 3.42 -35.70
#